data_AF-A0A4S2HAL5-F1
#
_entry.id   AF-A0A4S2HAL5-F1
#
_cell.length_a   1.000
_cell.length_b   1.000
_cell.length_c   1.000
_cell.angle_alpha   90.00
_cell.angle_beta   90.00
_cell.angle_gamma   90.00
#
_symmetry.space_group_name_H-M   'P 1'
#
loop_
_entity.id
_entity.type
_entity.pdbx_description
1 polymer ?
#
loop_
_entity_poly.entity_id
_entity_poly.type
_entity_poly.pdbx_seq_one_letter_code
_entity_poly.pdbx_strand_id
1 'polypeptide(L)'
;MASALSSLDPAPRLSVLKFGGSVLTRESDYRAAGAETYRHVRDGEKVIVIVSALAGETDALVSQAQRMGGEASAAMSARLVRLGEYRSAAMMGLEMARLGVRTEVLDPYEIGLKAEGEPLDADLCDLDAKALADALERADVLVIPGFTAGHDQYGAVTLGRGGTDLTAVFFAARAGADRVRLIKDVDGVYSEDPAVNPDAKRYDCLDYEAAMAASRGLIQPKAIEAARDHDVVIEVACMGAGAATRIARLPKRAGRLRHRGPMKVALLGCGSVGAGVLDYLRTHPDLFELNPVLVRNPAKHAANKQASFTSDMAESLAGDPDLVVELMGGADMPARVMEDALAKGARVVTANKAAVAKHYDTLVGAARPDHLAYSAAVGGGVTVLERIATLSDLVQIEGVMNGTANFMLDKLSHGEDFEAVLAEAQRLGFAEADPSADVEGHDAADKLSILIREAFGVARLPGDIPKQSLREVTGEMAQEAAKKGLVYKQIGRCVLAEGEVRAAITVEAVPLSHPLAGARNEENRFLLTEASGTVHGVYGKGAGRWPTAAAVFADIMDTRRAWCGDERGSAALPGSHPAAHAEPALARA
;
A
#
# COMPACT_ATOMS: atom_id res chain seq x y z
N MET A 1 12.00 30.73 -14.71
CA MET A 1 10.62 31.03 -14.27
C MET A 1 10.17 29.91 -13.34
N ALA A 2 10.73 29.92 -12.12
CA ALA A 2 10.35 29.02 -11.04
C ALA A 2 9.44 29.83 -10.11
N SER A 3 8.15 29.50 -10.07
CA SER A 3 7.11 30.01 -9.13
C SER A 3 5.72 29.98 -9.79
N ALA A 4 5.18 28.78 -10.01
CA ALA A 4 3.76 28.60 -10.38
C ALA A 4 3.23 27.18 -10.04
N LEU A 5 3.77 26.55 -8.99
CA LEU A 5 3.23 25.30 -8.43
C LEU A 5 2.83 25.59 -7.00
N SER A 6 1.73 26.32 -6.81
CA SER A 6 1.04 26.33 -5.53
C SER A 6 -0.46 26.28 -5.75
N SER A 7 -1.06 25.30 -5.08
CA SER A 7 -2.48 25.15 -4.76
C SER A 7 -3.44 25.03 -5.93
N LEU A 8 -3.93 23.81 -6.16
CA LEU A 8 -5.36 23.48 -6.33
C LEU A 8 -5.60 21.95 -6.36
N ASP A 9 -4.77 21.16 -5.66
CA ASP A 9 -5.11 19.76 -5.36
C ASP A 9 -5.99 19.78 -4.11
N PRO A 10 -7.14 19.06 -4.04
CA PRO A 10 -7.70 18.75 -2.73
C PRO A 10 -6.59 18.06 -1.93
N ALA A 11 -6.28 18.57 -0.73
CA ALA A 11 -5.24 17.99 0.10
C ALA A 11 -5.48 16.47 0.22
N PRO A 12 -4.44 15.64 0.06
CA PRO A 12 -4.61 14.20 0.14
C PRO A 12 -5.24 13.86 1.49
N ARG A 13 -6.19 12.92 1.47
CA ARG A 13 -6.85 12.45 2.69
C ARG A 13 -5.79 11.98 3.68
N LEU A 14 -5.97 12.28 4.95
CA LEU A 14 -5.00 11.95 5.98
C LEU A 14 -5.67 11.05 7.02
N SER A 15 -5.05 9.90 7.29
CA SER A 15 -5.52 8.99 8.34
C SER A 15 -4.41 8.68 9.33
N VAL A 16 -4.83 8.47 10.58
CA VAL A 16 -3.92 7.97 11.62
C VAL A 16 -4.25 6.51 11.90
N LEU A 17 -3.30 5.61 11.67
CA LEU A 17 -3.45 4.20 12.02
C LEU A 17 -2.69 3.91 13.29
N LYS A 18 -3.34 3.27 14.26
CA LYS A 18 -2.70 2.84 15.49
C LYS A 18 -2.62 1.34 15.56
N PHE A 19 -1.41 0.80 15.72
CA PHE A 19 -1.20 -0.63 15.97
C PHE A 19 -0.84 -0.87 17.43
N GLY A 20 -1.70 -1.60 18.15
CA GLY A 20 -1.51 -1.92 19.57
C GLY A 20 -0.72 -3.21 19.83
N GLY A 21 -0.29 -3.40 21.07
CA GLY A 21 0.36 -4.64 21.50
C GLY A 21 -0.51 -5.90 21.37
N SER A 22 -1.84 -5.78 21.30
CA SER A 22 -2.71 -6.93 21.01
C SER A 22 -2.63 -7.39 19.55
N VAL A 23 -2.06 -6.57 18.66
CA VAL A 23 -1.86 -6.86 17.24
C VAL A 23 -0.38 -7.13 16.94
N LEU A 24 0.52 -6.38 17.58
CA LEU A 24 1.97 -6.54 17.45
C LEU A 24 2.52 -7.50 18.52
N THR A 25 2.28 -8.80 18.35
CA THR A 25 2.64 -9.84 19.34
C THR A 25 4.00 -10.48 19.07
N ARG A 26 4.46 -10.46 17.81
CA ARG A 26 5.73 -11.02 17.34
C ARG A 26 6.23 -10.25 16.12
N GLU A 27 7.51 -10.40 15.81
CA GLU A 27 8.16 -9.67 14.71
C GLU A 27 7.52 -9.90 13.34
N SER A 28 6.93 -11.07 13.12
CA SER A 28 6.21 -11.36 11.87
C SER A 28 4.94 -10.52 11.69
N ASP A 29 4.35 -9.99 12.76
CA ASP A 29 3.08 -9.27 12.70
C ASP A 29 3.22 -7.88 12.05
N TYR A 30 4.43 -7.30 12.06
CA TYR A 30 4.72 -6.06 11.31
C TYR A 30 4.44 -6.22 9.83
N ARG A 31 4.58 -7.43 9.25
CA ARG A 31 4.25 -7.68 7.85
C ARG A 31 2.76 -7.45 7.55
N ALA A 32 1.89 -7.87 8.46
CA ALA A 32 0.46 -7.66 8.33
C ALA A 32 0.10 -6.18 8.57
N ALA A 33 0.73 -5.54 9.56
CA ALA A 33 0.56 -4.10 9.82
C ALA A 33 1.04 -3.22 8.64
N GLY A 34 2.15 -3.59 8.01
CA GLY A 34 2.69 -2.95 6.81
C GLY A 34 1.75 -3.11 5.62
N ALA A 35 1.21 -4.31 5.39
CA ALA A 35 0.21 -4.54 4.35
C ALA A 35 -1.07 -3.74 4.58
N GLU A 36 -1.56 -3.66 5.83
CA GLU A 36 -2.71 -2.83 6.20
C GLU A 36 -2.41 -1.34 5.97
N THR A 37 -1.23 -0.86 6.33
CA THR A 37 -0.81 0.53 6.08
C THR A 37 -0.74 0.84 4.59
N TYR A 38 -0.11 -0.05 3.81
CA TYR A 38 -0.02 0.08 2.35
C TYR A 38 -1.41 0.16 1.69
N ARG A 39 -2.39 -0.58 2.20
CA ARG A 39 -3.77 -0.50 1.72
C ARG A 39 -4.34 0.92 1.81
N HIS A 40 -4.12 1.61 2.93
CA HIS A 40 -4.55 3.00 3.10
C HIS A 40 -3.82 3.97 2.16
N VAL A 41 -2.51 3.79 1.99
CA VAL A 41 -1.74 4.58 1.01
C VAL A 41 -2.28 4.39 -0.41
N ARG A 42 -2.64 3.16 -0.75
CA ARG A 42 -3.24 2.81 -2.04
C ARG A 42 -4.62 3.43 -2.24
N ASP A 43 -5.40 3.59 -1.18
CA ASP A 43 -6.68 4.31 -1.20
C ASP A 43 -6.50 5.85 -1.36
N GLY A 44 -5.28 6.32 -1.61
CA GLY A 44 -4.94 7.73 -1.82
C GLY A 44 -4.73 8.51 -0.53
N GLU A 45 -4.58 7.84 0.61
CA GLU A 45 -4.38 8.48 1.91
C GLU A 45 -2.88 8.71 2.20
N LYS A 46 -2.53 9.87 2.74
CA LYS A 46 -1.34 10.01 3.58
C LYS A 46 -1.63 9.34 4.91
N VAL A 47 -0.64 8.67 5.50
CA VAL A 47 -0.85 7.88 6.73
C VAL A 47 0.15 8.23 7.81
N ILE A 48 -0.34 8.49 9.02
CA ILE A 48 0.47 8.53 10.23
C ILE A 48 0.25 7.23 11.00
N VAL A 49 1.27 6.40 11.08
CA VAL A 49 1.28 5.15 11.83
C VAL A 49 1.83 5.41 13.23
N ILE A 50 0.99 5.17 14.24
CA ILE A 50 1.39 5.19 15.64
C ILE A 50 1.53 3.74 16.13
N VAL A 51 2.71 3.37 16.62
CA VAL A 51 2.98 1.99 17.07
C VAL A 51 3.18 1.91 18.58
N SER A 52 2.56 0.88 19.18
CA SER A 52 2.89 0.42 20.53
C SER A 52 4.13 -0.48 20.51
N ALA A 53 4.73 -0.71 21.68
CA ALA A 53 5.77 -1.72 21.85
C ALA A 53 5.19 -3.12 21.58
N LEU A 54 6.07 -4.08 21.30
CA LEU A 54 5.66 -5.47 21.14
C LEU A 54 4.95 -5.97 22.41
N ALA A 55 3.99 -6.89 22.27
CA ALA A 55 3.27 -7.49 23.40
C ALA A 55 4.23 -7.92 24.53
N GLY A 56 3.97 -7.43 25.75
CA GLY A 56 4.76 -7.72 26.95
C GLY A 56 6.10 -6.97 27.07
N GLU A 57 6.57 -6.26 26.04
CA GLU A 57 7.86 -5.56 26.07
C GLU A 57 7.84 -4.36 27.02
N THR A 58 6.77 -3.57 27.01
CA THR A 58 6.58 -2.47 27.96
C THR A 58 6.61 -2.98 29.41
N ASP A 59 5.86 -4.05 29.71
CA ASP A 59 5.81 -4.62 31.06
C ASP A 59 7.18 -5.20 31.49
N ALA A 60 7.94 -5.77 30.56
CA ALA A 60 9.30 -6.24 30.81
C ALA A 60 10.26 -5.09 31.14
N LEU A 61 10.19 -3.98 30.39
CA LEU A 61 11.00 -2.78 30.64
C LEU A 61 10.62 -2.08 31.95
N VAL A 62 9.32 -2.00 32.26
CA VAL A 62 8.83 -1.48 33.55
C VAL A 62 9.35 -2.34 34.70
N SER A 63 9.25 -3.68 34.58
CA SER A 63 9.77 -4.61 35.58
C SER A 63 11.28 -4.49 35.75
N GLN A 64 12.02 -4.25 34.66
CA GLN A 64 13.45 -3.99 34.70
C GLN A 64 13.76 -2.67 35.44
N ALA A 65 13.02 -1.60 35.15
CA ALA A 65 13.16 -0.32 35.85
C ALA A 65 12.97 -0.49 37.36
N GLN A 66 11.90 -1.20 37.77
CA GLN A 66 11.60 -1.47 39.19
C GLN A 66 12.74 -2.22 39.88
N ARG A 67 13.29 -3.27 39.26
CA ARG A 67 14.44 -4.01 39.81
C ARG A 67 15.71 -3.16 39.97
N MET A 68 15.87 -2.13 39.15
CA MET A 68 17.00 -1.20 39.22
C MET A 68 16.77 -0.02 40.18
N GLY A 69 15.68 -0.03 40.95
CA GLY A 69 15.32 1.07 41.84
C GLY A 69 14.62 2.22 41.12
N GLY A 70 13.81 1.93 40.09
CA GLY A 70 13.06 2.92 39.31
C GLY A 70 12.13 3.82 40.13
N GLU A 71 11.75 3.39 41.33
CA GLU A 71 11.04 4.23 42.32
C GLU A 71 11.82 5.49 42.70
N ALA A 72 13.16 5.44 42.65
CA ALA A 72 14.02 6.59 42.91
C ALA A 72 13.98 7.63 41.78
N SER A 73 13.54 7.25 40.57
CA SER A 73 13.40 8.18 39.45
C SER A 73 12.39 7.70 38.40
N ALA A 74 11.18 8.26 38.47
CA ALA A 74 10.14 8.08 37.46
C ALA A 74 10.62 8.51 36.06
N ALA A 75 11.39 9.59 35.97
CA ALA A 75 11.96 10.08 34.71
C ALA A 75 12.97 9.10 34.07
N MET A 76 13.81 8.43 34.87
CA MET A 76 14.71 7.39 34.32
C MET A 76 13.93 6.14 33.91
N SER A 77 12.89 5.78 34.65
CA SER A 77 11.99 4.69 34.28
C SER A 77 11.32 4.97 32.93
N ALA A 78 10.80 6.18 32.73
CA ALA A 78 10.22 6.60 31.45
C ALA A 78 11.23 6.47 30.28
N ARG A 79 12.49 6.88 30.50
CA ARG A 79 13.57 6.75 29.51
C ARG A 79 13.93 5.31 29.16
N LEU A 80 13.81 4.37 30.10
CA LEU A 80 14.02 2.95 29.82
C LEU A 80 12.85 2.36 29.04
N VAL A 81 11.62 2.66 29.46
CA VAL A 81 10.41 2.07 28.88
C VAL A 81 10.19 2.51 27.43
N ARG A 82 10.62 3.74 27.06
CA ARG A 82 10.51 4.24 25.67
C ARG A 82 11.18 3.35 24.63
N LEU A 83 12.20 2.58 25.02
CA LEU A 83 13.00 1.77 24.09
C LEU A 83 12.14 0.73 23.34
N GLY A 84 11.09 0.20 23.96
CA GLY A 84 10.21 -0.79 23.33
C GLY A 84 9.50 -0.24 22.09
N GLU A 85 9.04 1.00 22.14
CA GLU A 85 8.35 1.61 20.99
C GLU A 85 9.30 2.15 19.93
N TYR A 86 10.48 2.62 20.32
CA TYR A 86 11.52 2.98 19.35
C TYR A 86 11.92 1.76 18.51
N ARG A 87 12.08 0.60 19.16
CA ARG A 87 12.29 -0.67 18.47
C ARG A 87 11.12 -1.01 17.53
N SER A 88 9.89 -0.86 18.01
CA SER A 88 8.67 -1.08 17.21
C SER A 88 8.59 -0.17 15.97
N ALA A 89 8.84 1.12 16.15
CA ALA A 89 8.83 2.12 15.06
C ALA A 89 9.91 1.82 14.02
N ALA A 90 11.11 1.42 14.45
CA ALA A 90 12.16 0.99 13.54
C ALA A 90 11.79 -0.29 12.76
N MET A 91 11.20 -1.30 13.41
CA MET A 91 10.73 -2.51 12.72
C MET A 91 9.63 -2.22 11.70
N MET A 92 8.67 -1.36 12.06
CA MET A 92 7.63 -0.91 11.14
C MET A 92 8.22 -0.11 9.96
N GLY A 93 9.16 0.80 10.20
CA GLY A 93 9.86 1.53 9.14
C GLY A 93 10.62 0.63 8.17
N LEU A 94 11.32 -0.39 8.69
CA LEU A 94 12.01 -1.39 7.87
C LEU A 94 11.02 -2.20 7.02
N GLU A 95 9.87 -2.55 7.58
CA GLU A 95 8.80 -3.21 6.83
C GLU A 95 8.26 -2.32 5.71
N MET A 96 7.93 -1.06 5.99
CA MET A 96 7.44 -0.15 4.96
C MET A 96 8.47 0.07 3.84
N ALA A 97 9.75 0.18 4.20
CA ALA A 97 10.85 0.25 3.22
C ALA A 97 10.95 -1.03 2.37
N ARG A 98 10.72 -2.20 2.96
CA ARG A 98 10.65 -3.49 2.25
C ARG A 98 9.49 -3.54 1.26
N LEU A 99 8.35 -2.96 1.61
CA LEU A 99 7.18 -2.82 0.74
C LEU A 99 7.38 -1.75 -0.35
N GLY A 100 8.40 -0.89 -0.20
CA GLY A 100 8.70 0.17 -1.17
C GLY A 100 7.83 1.42 -1.02
N VAL A 101 7.23 1.61 0.15
CA VAL A 101 6.42 2.78 0.48
C VAL A 101 7.31 3.89 1.01
N ARG A 102 7.16 5.12 0.50
CA ARG A 102 7.93 6.28 0.97
C ARG A 102 7.57 6.56 2.42
N THR A 103 8.51 6.29 3.33
CA THR A 103 8.26 6.29 4.77
C THR A 103 9.35 7.05 5.50
N GLU A 104 8.97 7.90 6.45
CA GLU A 104 9.88 8.47 7.45
C GLU A 104 9.51 7.93 8.84
N VAL A 105 10.51 7.48 9.60
CA VAL A 105 10.35 7.15 11.02
C VAL A 105 10.79 8.39 11.80
N LEU A 106 9.91 8.93 12.63
CA LEU A 106 10.16 10.16 13.38
C LEU A 106 10.12 9.89 14.86
N ASP A 107 11.20 10.26 15.55
CA ASP A 107 11.23 10.26 16.99
C ASP A 107 10.47 11.49 17.54
N PRO A 108 9.84 11.40 18.73
CA PRO A 108 9.09 12.50 19.34
C PRO A 108 9.82 13.85 19.37
N TYR A 109 11.16 13.88 19.53
CA TYR A 109 11.91 15.13 19.59
C TYR A 109 12.08 15.80 18.21
N GLU A 110 12.09 15.05 17.10
CA GLU A 110 12.27 15.57 15.75
C GLU A 110 11.06 16.38 15.27
N ILE A 111 9.89 16.07 15.83
CA ILE A 111 8.61 16.74 15.60
C ILE A 111 8.18 17.59 16.78
N GLY A 112 9.07 17.83 17.74
CA GLY A 112 8.79 18.66 18.90
C GLY A 112 7.59 18.21 19.74
N LEU A 113 7.27 16.91 19.78
CA LEU A 113 6.14 16.38 20.55
C LEU A 113 6.38 16.57 22.04
N LYS A 114 5.51 17.34 22.70
CA LYS A 114 5.61 17.76 24.10
C LYS A 114 4.45 17.26 24.94
N ALA A 115 4.74 16.99 26.20
CA ALA A 115 3.78 16.66 27.23
C ALA A 115 4.06 17.40 28.54
N GLU A 116 3.01 17.53 29.34
CA GLU A 116 3.02 18.12 30.68
C GLU A 116 2.50 17.11 31.71
N GLY A 117 2.84 17.31 32.98
CA GLY A 117 2.38 16.47 34.08
C GLY A 117 3.43 15.47 34.56
N GLU A 118 2.98 14.35 35.10
CA GLU A 118 3.84 13.39 35.81
C GLU A 118 4.65 12.52 34.83
N PRO A 119 5.92 12.17 35.14
CA PRO A 119 6.80 11.49 34.18
C PRO A 119 6.30 10.15 33.62
N LEU A 120 5.37 9.49 34.31
CA LEU A 120 4.83 8.19 33.90
C LEU A 120 3.39 8.23 33.36
N ASP A 121 2.71 9.36 33.49
CA ASP A 121 1.31 9.55 33.06
C ASP A 121 1.05 10.99 32.60
N ALA A 122 1.90 11.49 31.71
CA ALA A 122 1.83 12.83 31.17
C ALA A 122 0.74 12.97 30.11
N ASP A 123 0.33 14.22 29.85
CA ASP A 123 -0.67 14.58 28.83
C ASP A 123 -0.02 15.40 27.71
N LEU A 124 -0.35 15.07 26.46
CA LEU A 124 0.18 15.75 25.28
C LEU A 124 -0.34 17.19 25.18
N CYS A 125 0.58 18.14 25.01
CA CYS A 125 0.23 19.56 24.96
C CYS A 125 0.66 20.26 23.66
N ASP A 126 1.71 19.80 22.97
CA ASP A 126 2.17 20.46 21.75
C ASP A 126 2.96 19.56 20.79
N LEU A 127 3.07 20.00 19.53
CA LEU A 127 4.00 19.47 18.52
C LEU A 127 4.38 20.55 17.51
N ASP A 128 5.52 20.39 16.82
CA ASP A 128 5.92 21.26 15.71
C ASP A 128 5.10 20.91 14.46
N ALA A 129 4.05 21.69 14.22
CA ALA A 129 3.14 21.49 13.11
C ALA A 129 3.84 21.65 11.74
N LYS A 130 4.87 22.51 11.66
CA LYS A 130 5.61 22.70 10.41
C LYS A 130 6.49 21.49 10.13
N ALA A 131 7.22 21.00 11.13
CA ALA A 131 8.04 19.80 10.98
C ALA A 131 7.18 18.59 10.56
N LEU A 132 5.98 18.45 11.13
CA LEU A 132 5.03 17.41 10.75
C LEU A 132 4.54 17.55 9.30
N ALA A 133 4.15 18.77 8.89
CA ALA A 133 3.71 19.03 7.52
C ALA A 133 4.83 18.79 6.49
N ASP A 134 6.04 19.30 6.76
CA ASP A 134 7.21 19.12 5.91
C ASP A 134 7.54 17.61 5.75
N ALA A 135 7.33 16.80 6.80
CA ALA A 135 7.52 15.35 6.71
C ALA A 135 6.43 14.65 5.87
N LEU A 136 5.16 15.05 6.01
CA LEU A 136 4.05 14.53 5.19
C LEU A 136 4.18 14.89 3.69
N GLU A 137 4.88 15.97 3.36
CA GLU A 137 5.22 16.31 1.97
C GLU A 137 6.26 15.33 1.39
N ARG A 138 7.26 14.93 2.18
CA ARG A 138 8.36 14.05 1.74
C ARG A 138 7.98 12.57 1.70
N ALA A 139 7.11 12.12 2.61
CA ALA A 139 6.75 10.71 2.78
C ALA A 139 5.25 10.47 2.64
N ASP A 140 4.86 9.27 2.21
CA ASP A 140 3.46 8.84 2.19
C ASP A 140 3.02 8.27 3.53
N VAL A 141 3.99 7.76 4.31
CA VAL A 141 3.78 7.22 5.65
C VAL A 141 4.76 7.85 6.65
N LEU A 142 4.25 8.31 7.79
CA LEU A 142 5.06 8.62 8.96
C LEU A 142 4.90 7.52 10.00
N VAL A 143 5.98 7.02 10.58
CA VAL A 143 5.93 6.04 11.67
C VAL A 143 6.44 6.68 12.95
N ILE A 144 5.63 6.67 14.00
CA ILE A 144 5.90 7.41 15.24
C ILE A 144 5.69 6.50 16.46
N PRO A 145 6.62 6.48 17.43
CA PRO A 145 6.41 5.89 18.76
C PRO A 145 5.22 6.54 19.49
N GLY A 146 4.30 5.77 20.05
CA GLY A 146 3.03 6.31 20.57
C GLY A 146 2.89 6.57 22.06
N PHE A 147 3.82 6.19 22.92
CA PHE A 147 3.69 6.15 24.38
C PHE A 147 4.57 7.20 25.06
N THR A 148 5.41 7.92 24.32
CA THR A 148 6.37 8.87 24.90
C THR A 148 6.40 10.22 24.20
N ALA A 149 6.73 11.24 24.97
CA ALA A 149 6.88 12.61 24.51
C ALA A 149 8.05 13.32 25.24
N GLY A 150 8.45 14.48 24.71
CA GLY A 150 9.38 15.39 25.36
C GLY A 150 8.70 16.17 26.50
N HIS A 151 9.47 16.53 27.51
CA HIS A 151 9.04 17.32 28.66
C HIS A 151 10.19 18.21 29.12
N ASP A 152 9.93 19.48 29.40
CA ASP A 152 10.97 20.49 29.66
C ASP A 152 11.80 20.17 30.91
N GLN A 153 11.17 19.67 31.98
CA GLN A 153 11.86 19.28 33.22
C GLN A 153 12.50 17.86 33.17
N TYR A 154 11.79 16.85 32.69
CA TYR A 154 12.18 15.44 32.84
C TYR A 154 12.88 14.85 31.60
N GLY A 155 12.83 15.55 30.47
CA GLY A 155 13.28 15.06 29.18
C GLY A 155 12.25 14.11 28.57
N ALA A 156 12.39 12.80 28.73
CA ALA A 156 11.41 11.86 28.18
C ALA A 156 10.41 11.44 29.25
N VAL A 157 9.12 11.46 28.92
CA VAL A 157 8.01 11.03 29.78
C VAL A 157 7.13 10.02 29.05
N THR A 158 6.30 9.28 29.80
CA THR A 158 5.32 8.35 29.24
C THR A 158 3.89 8.85 29.42
N LEU A 159 2.98 8.42 28.53
CA LEU A 159 1.62 8.94 28.40
C LEU A 159 0.55 8.07 29.11
N GLY A 160 0.99 7.33 30.13
CA GLY A 160 0.12 6.41 30.88
C GLY A 160 -0.32 5.18 30.08
N ARG A 161 -0.87 4.18 30.76
CA ARG A 161 -1.27 2.91 30.12
C ARG A 161 -2.26 3.16 28.98
N GLY A 162 -1.92 2.67 27.79
CA GLY A 162 -2.72 2.89 26.59
C GLY A 162 -2.41 4.20 25.85
N GLY A 163 -1.40 4.97 26.27
CA GLY A 163 -1.01 6.27 25.73
C GLY A 163 -0.83 6.33 24.21
N THR A 164 -0.53 5.20 23.55
CA THR A 164 -0.53 5.09 22.08
C THR A 164 -1.88 5.47 21.45
N ASP A 165 -3.01 5.17 22.09
CA ASP A 165 -4.34 5.57 21.62
C ASP A 165 -4.51 7.11 21.73
N LEU A 166 -4.06 7.72 22.84
CA LEU A 166 -4.07 9.18 23.03
C LEU A 166 -3.19 9.88 21.98
N THR A 167 -1.99 9.37 21.72
CA THR A 167 -1.11 9.91 20.69
C THR A 167 -1.76 9.87 19.32
N ALA A 168 -2.41 8.76 18.94
CA ALA A 168 -3.09 8.68 17.66
C ALA A 168 -4.19 9.75 17.50
N VAL A 169 -5.00 9.96 18.55
CA VAL A 169 -6.02 11.03 18.56
C VAL A 169 -5.39 12.42 18.53
N PHE A 170 -4.31 12.65 19.27
CA PHE A 170 -3.61 13.93 19.28
C PHE A 170 -3.05 14.28 17.90
N PHE A 171 -2.39 13.34 17.23
CA PHE A 171 -1.89 13.54 15.86
C PHE A 171 -3.02 13.80 14.87
N ALA A 172 -4.15 13.08 14.98
CA ALA A 172 -5.29 13.34 14.12
C ALA A 172 -5.85 14.76 14.30
N ALA A 173 -6.02 15.20 15.55
CA ALA A 173 -6.48 16.55 15.85
C ALA A 173 -5.51 17.63 15.33
N ARG A 174 -4.20 17.44 15.52
CA ARG A 174 -3.17 18.42 15.14
C ARG A 174 -2.88 18.47 13.64
N ALA A 175 -2.92 17.33 12.96
CA ALA A 175 -2.65 17.24 11.54
C ALA A 175 -3.90 17.44 10.67
N GLY A 176 -5.08 17.55 11.29
CA GLY A 176 -6.36 17.65 10.56
C GLY A 176 -6.72 16.37 9.82
N ALA A 177 -6.43 15.21 10.42
CA ALA A 177 -6.73 13.92 9.82
C ALA A 177 -8.24 13.67 9.76
N ASP A 178 -8.70 12.99 8.70
CA ASP A 178 -10.10 12.61 8.51
C ASP A 178 -10.60 11.68 9.63
N ARG A 179 -9.70 10.82 10.16
CA ARG A 179 -10.00 9.85 11.20
C ARG A 179 -8.74 9.25 11.84
N VAL A 180 -8.94 8.68 13.04
CA VAL A 180 -8.05 7.71 13.66
C VAL A 180 -8.65 6.32 13.50
N ARG A 181 -7.85 5.34 13.07
CA ARG A 181 -8.23 3.92 13.09
C ARG A 181 -7.37 3.17 14.09
N LEU A 182 -7.98 2.79 15.19
CA LEU A 182 -7.38 1.94 16.22
C LEU A 182 -7.48 0.48 15.78
N ILE A 183 -6.37 -0.04 15.28
CA ILE A 183 -6.26 -1.44 14.87
C ILE A 183 -6.07 -2.30 16.13
N LYS A 184 -7.04 -3.17 16.37
CA LYS A 184 -7.13 -4.08 17.52
C LYS A 184 -7.27 -5.52 17.02
N ASP A 185 -7.19 -6.46 17.94
CA ASP A 185 -7.46 -7.89 17.76
C ASP A 185 -8.96 -8.22 17.68
N VAL A 186 -9.81 -7.21 17.92
CA VAL A 186 -11.27 -7.26 17.71
C VAL A 186 -11.66 -6.35 16.55
N ASP A 187 -12.72 -6.72 15.83
CA ASP A 187 -13.19 -6.01 14.64
C ASP A 187 -14.14 -4.83 14.93
N GLY A 188 -14.30 -4.47 16.21
CA GLY A 188 -15.12 -3.34 16.64
C GLY A 188 -15.29 -3.27 18.14
N VAL A 189 -16.15 -2.35 18.58
CA VAL A 189 -16.62 -2.27 19.96
C VAL A 189 -17.89 -3.09 20.10
N TYR A 190 -17.92 -3.90 21.14
CA TYR A 190 -19.02 -4.80 21.47
C TYR A 190 -19.72 -4.35 22.76
N SER A 191 -20.91 -4.89 23.01
CA SER A 191 -21.62 -4.68 24.27
C SER A 191 -20.85 -5.23 25.48
N GLU A 192 -20.08 -6.30 25.26
CA GLU A 192 -19.26 -7.03 26.24
C GLU A 192 -18.04 -7.60 25.48
N ASP A 193 -17.04 -8.13 26.19
CA ASP A 193 -15.89 -8.76 25.55
C ASP A 193 -16.31 -10.00 24.73
N PRO A 194 -16.17 -9.99 23.38
CA PRO A 194 -16.59 -11.09 22.53
C PRO A 194 -15.76 -12.37 22.74
N ALA A 195 -14.55 -12.26 23.31
CA ALA A 195 -13.75 -13.43 23.66
C ALA A 195 -14.32 -14.18 24.88
N VAL A 196 -15.10 -13.48 25.72
CA VAL A 196 -15.78 -14.05 26.90
C VAL A 196 -17.22 -14.42 26.56
N ASN A 197 -17.92 -13.58 25.78
CA ASN A 197 -19.31 -13.76 25.39
C ASN A 197 -19.47 -13.72 23.86
N PRO A 198 -19.54 -14.87 23.18
CA PRO A 198 -19.70 -14.92 21.72
C PRO A 198 -20.99 -14.30 21.18
N ASP A 199 -22.03 -14.16 22.03
CA ASP A 199 -23.30 -13.52 21.67
C ASP A 199 -23.26 -11.98 21.86
N ALA A 200 -22.11 -11.42 22.21
CA ALA A 200 -21.93 -9.98 22.36
C ALA A 200 -22.32 -9.23 21.08
N LYS A 201 -23.04 -8.13 21.24
CA LYS A 201 -23.53 -7.34 20.12
C LYS A 201 -22.49 -6.30 19.71
N ARG A 202 -21.97 -6.40 18.48
CA ARG A 202 -21.13 -5.35 17.89
C ARG A 202 -21.92 -4.08 17.64
N TYR A 203 -21.27 -2.94 17.77
CA TYR A 203 -21.80 -1.64 17.36
C TYR A 203 -21.22 -1.20 16.01
N ASP A 204 -22.04 -0.66 15.12
CA ASP A 204 -21.55 0.05 13.93
C ASP A 204 -21.13 1.47 14.29
N CYS A 205 -21.90 2.12 15.16
CA CYS A 205 -21.69 3.50 15.56
C CYS A 205 -21.94 3.70 17.05
N LEU A 206 -21.14 4.55 17.68
CA LEU A 206 -21.30 5.02 19.06
C LEU A 206 -21.04 6.53 19.12
N ASP A 207 -21.70 7.22 20.04
CA ASP A 207 -21.23 8.52 20.50
C ASP A 207 -20.07 8.35 21.51
N TYR A 208 -19.37 9.45 21.84
CA TYR A 208 -18.21 9.41 22.73
C TYR A 208 -18.57 8.94 24.16
N GLU A 209 -19.76 9.27 24.67
CA GLU A 209 -20.20 8.87 26.01
C GLU A 209 -20.49 7.36 26.06
N ALA A 210 -21.21 6.85 25.05
CA ALA A 210 -21.51 5.43 24.90
C ALA A 210 -20.24 4.62 24.64
N ALA A 211 -19.28 5.17 23.89
CA ALA A 211 -17.96 4.56 23.70
C ALA A 211 -17.20 4.47 25.03
N MET A 212 -17.15 5.54 25.84
CA MET A 212 -16.50 5.53 27.16
C MET A 212 -17.00 4.40 28.05
N ALA A 213 -18.31 4.13 28.02
CA ALA A 213 -18.91 3.03 28.77
C ALA A 213 -18.62 1.64 28.17
N ALA A 214 -18.69 1.50 26.83
CA ALA A 214 -18.63 0.20 26.14
C ALA A 214 -17.21 -0.28 25.84
N SER A 215 -16.22 0.60 25.74
CA SER A 215 -14.85 0.26 25.31
C SER A 215 -13.83 0.25 26.45
N ARG A 216 -14.28 0.02 27.69
CA ARG A 216 -13.40 -0.01 28.87
C ARG A 216 -12.36 -1.12 28.73
N GLY A 217 -11.08 -0.76 28.81
CA GLY A 217 -9.95 -1.68 28.61
C GLY A 217 -9.57 -1.92 27.15
N LEU A 218 -10.42 -1.54 26.19
CA LEU A 218 -10.16 -1.61 24.76
C LEU A 218 -9.55 -0.31 24.23
N ILE A 219 -10.09 0.85 24.65
CA ILE A 219 -9.61 2.19 24.27
C ILE A 219 -9.27 2.96 25.56
N GLN A 220 -8.17 3.71 25.55
CA GLN A 220 -7.82 4.58 26.66
C GLN A 220 -8.86 5.70 26.86
N PRO A 221 -9.37 5.95 28.08
CA PRO A 221 -10.33 7.03 28.36
C PRO A 221 -9.86 8.41 27.89
N LYS A 222 -8.60 8.78 28.18
CA LYS A 222 -7.98 10.05 27.75
C LYS A 222 -8.08 10.25 26.22
N ALA A 223 -7.98 9.18 25.43
CA ALA A 223 -8.10 9.25 23.98
C ALA A 223 -9.54 9.56 23.52
N ILE A 224 -10.56 8.98 24.17
CA ILE A 224 -11.97 9.26 23.87
C ILE A 224 -12.32 10.70 24.25
N GLU A 225 -11.84 11.18 25.39
CA GLU A 225 -12.01 12.56 25.84
C GLU A 225 -11.37 13.54 24.86
N ALA A 226 -10.10 13.35 24.51
CA ALA A 226 -9.41 14.16 23.52
C ALA A 226 -10.15 14.15 22.16
N ALA A 227 -10.67 13.00 21.74
CA ALA A 227 -11.39 12.90 20.47
C ALA A 227 -12.72 13.65 20.52
N ARG A 228 -13.45 13.61 21.64
CA ARG A 228 -14.67 14.40 21.83
C ARG A 228 -14.39 15.90 21.77
N ASP A 229 -13.34 16.33 22.45
CA ASP A 229 -13.00 17.74 22.63
C ASP A 229 -12.50 18.37 21.32
N HIS A 230 -11.88 17.58 20.45
CA HIS A 230 -11.39 17.99 19.13
C HIS A 230 -12.24 17.50 17.94
N ASP A 231 -13.39 16.86 18.21
CA ASP A 231 -14.29 16.27 17.20
C ASP A 231 -13.61 15.28 16.22
N VAL A 232 -12.65 14.51 16.74
CA VAL A 232 -11.93 13.48 15.97
C VAL A 232 -12.75 12.21 15.86
N VAL A 233 -12.91 11.69 14.65
CA VAL A 233 -13.55 10.39 14.39
C VAL A 233 -12.59 9.26 14.79
N ILE A 234 -13.03 8.35 15.66
CA ILE A 234 -12.31 7.11 15.97
C ILE A 234 -13.00 5.94 15.27
N GLU A 235 -12.23 5.09 14.60
CA GLU A 235 -12.63 3.79 14.08
C GLU A 235 -11.94 2.70 14.90
N VAL A 236 -12.70 1.70 15.35
CA VAL A 236 -12.14 0.47 15.93
C VAL A 236 -12.36 -0.68 14.96
N ALA A 237 -11.27 -1.33 14.55
CA ALA A 237 -11.30 -2.41 13.57
C ALA A 237 -10.13 -3.37 13.80
N CYS A 238 -10.19 -4.54 13.17
CA CYS A 238 -9.04 -5.43 13.03
C CYS A 238 -8.41 -5.27 11.64
N MET A 239 -7.19 -5.81 11.47
CA MET A 239 -6.48 -5.77 10.19
C MET A 239 -7.32 -6.41 9.08
N GLY A 240 -7.40 -5.77 7.92
CA GLY A 240 -8.13 -6.29 6.78
C GLY A 240 -9.66 -6.22 6.87
N ALA A 241 -10.25 -5.73 7.97
CA ALA A 241 -11.69 -5.56 8.09
C ALA A 241 -12.19 -4.35 7.28
N GLY A 242 -13.31 -4.49 6.58
CA GLY A 242 -13.96 -3.38 5.87
C GLY A 242 -14.82 -2.54 6.78
N ALA A 243 -15.54 -3.23 7.67
CA ALA A 243 -16.34 -2.59 8.70
C ALA A 243 -15.47 -2.19 9.91
N ALA A 244 -15.81 -1.07 10.53
CA ALA A 244 -15.27 -0.63 11.82
C ALA A 244 -16.43 -0.15 12.69
N THR A 245 -16.25 -0.16 14.02
CA THR A 245 -17.11 0.66 14.87
C THR A 245 -16.66 2.10 14.80
N ARG A 246 -17.52 2.99 14.33
CA ARG A 246 -17.26 4.43 14.25
C ARG A 246 -17.73 5.15 15.51
N ILE A 247 -16.82 5.85 16.18
CA ILE A 247 -17.09 6.69 17.35
C ILE A 247 -16.94 8.15 16.90
N ALA A 248 -18.04 8.90 16.95
CA ALA A 248 -18.13 10.30 16.57
C ALA A 248 -19.41 10.91 17.17
N ARG A 249 -19.77 12.15 16.85
CA ARG A 249 -21.09 12.72 17.22
C ARG A 249 -22.24 12.11 16.40
N LEU A 250 -22.46 10.81 16.58
CA LEU A 250 -23.41 9.98 15.85
C LEU A 250 -24.30 9.20 16.81
N PRO A 251 -25.57 8.93 16.45
CA PRO A 251 -26.42 8.10 17.28
C PRO A 251 -25.89 6.66 17.35
N LYS A 252 -25.96 6.07 18.55
CA LYS A 252 -25.64 4.67 18.78
C LYS A 252 -26.42 3.75 17.84
N ARG A 253 -25.71 2.86 17.13
CA ARG A 253 -26.29 1.87 16.22
C ARG A 253 -25.65 0.50 16.41
N ALA A 254 -26.48 -0.51 16.65
CA ALA A 254 -26.03 -1.91 16.65
C ALA A 254 -25.65 -2.34 15.23
N GLY A 255 -24.54 -3.06 15.12
CA GLY A 255 -24.05 -3.61 13.86
C GLY A 255 -24.51 -5.04 13.62
N ARG A 256 -24.41 -5.48 12.37
CA ARG A 256 -24.51 -6.89 11.98
C ARG A 256 -23.25 -7.27 11.23
N LEU A 257 -22.39 -8.08 11.84
CA LEU A 257 -21.32 -8.74 11.10
C LEU A 257 -21.90 -9.83 10.23
N ARG A 258 -21.50 -9.85 8.95
CA ARG A 258 -21.69 -11.01 8.09
C ARG A 258 -20.39 -11.81 8.10
N HIS A 259 -20.23 -12.69 9.08
CA HIS A 259 -19.17 -13.69 9.01
C HIS A 259 -19.47 -14.67 7.88
N ARG A 260 -18.68 -14.60 6.82
CA ARG A 260 -18.54 -15.70 5.87
C ARG A 260 -17.35 -16.56 6.30
N GLY A 261 -17.41 -17.86 6.00
CA GLY A 261 -16.27 -18.78 6.20
C GLY A 261 -15.04 -18.36 5.38
N PRO A 262 -13.94 -19.12 5.46
CA PRO A 262 -12.74 -18.83 4.67
C PRO A 262 -13.07 -18.85 3.17
N MET A 263 -12.51 -17.90 2.44
CA MET A 263 -12.69 -17.79 0.99
C MET A 263 -11.81 -18.84 0.30
N LYS A 264 -12.37 -19.62 -0.63
CA LYS A 264 -11.60 -20.62 -1.39
C LYS A 264 -10.72 -19.94 -2.43
N VAL A 265 -9.42 -20.21 -2.39
CA VAL A 265 -8.42 -19.57 -3.24
C VAL A 265 -7.68 -20.59 -4.10
N ALA A 266 -7.61 -20.32 -5.40
CA ALA A 266 -6.66 -20.97 -6.30
C ALA A 266 -5.49 -20.03 -6.57
N LEU A 267 -4.26 -20.46 -6.23
CA LEU A 267 -3.04 -19.71 -6.53
C LEU A 267 -2.34 -20.32 -7.74
N LEU A 268 -2.30 -19.57 -8.84
CA LEU A 268 -1.73 -20.00 -10.10
C LEU A 268 -0.35 -19.37 -10.31
N GLY A 269 0.70 -20.14 -10.09
CA GLY A 269 2.09 -19.68 -10.16
C GLY A 269 2.68 -19.35 -8.79
N CYS A 270 3.86 -19.91 -8.51
CA CYS A 270 4.58 -19.72 -7.25
C CYS A 270 6.06 -19.32 -7.48
N GLY A 271 6.27 -18.33 -8.36
CA GLY A 271 7.56 -17.65 -8.52
C GLY A 271 7.89 -16.73 -7.34
N SER A 272 8.74 -15.72 -7.53
CA SER A 272 9.12 -14.79 -6.46
C SER A 272 7.91 -14.10 -5.82
N VAL A 273 7.02 -13.52 -6.64
CA VAL A 273 5.78 -12.86 -6.17
C VAL A 273 4.83 -13.89 -5.56
N GLY A 274 4.54 -15.00 -6.27
CA GLY A 274 3.63 -16.04 -5.78
C GLY A 274 4.08 -16.70 -4.47
N ALA A 275 5.38 -16.85 -4.23
CA ALA A 275 5.91 -17.32 -2.95
C ALA A 275 5.77 -16.27 -1.83
N GLY A 276 5.80 -14.98 -2.17
CA GLY A 276 5.33 -13.93 -1.26
C GLY A 276 3.87 -14.17 -0.95
N VAL A 277 3.04 -14.33 -1.99
CA VAL A 277 1.59 -14.46 -1.85
C VAL A 277 1.16 -15.64 -0.99
N LEU A 278 1.80 -16.78 -1.21
CA LEU A 278 1.60 -17.99 -0.44
C LEU A 278 1.87 -17.81 1.06
N ASP A 279 2.93 -17.08 1.44
CA ASP A 279 3.29 -16.85 2.84
C ASP A 279 2.13 -16.17 3.59
N TYR A 280 1.54 -15.14 3.00
CA TYR A 280 0.43 -14.40 3.58
C TYR A 280 -0.88 -15.17 3.63
N LEU A 281 -1.27 -15.85 2.55
CA LEU A 281 -2.52 -16.62 2.53
C LEU A 281 -2.52 -17.68 3.65
N ARG A 282 -1.35 -18.25 3.94
CA ARG A 282 -1.20 -19.27 4.98
C ARG A 282 -1.12 -18.73 6.40
N THR A 283 -0.68 -17.50 6.60
CA THR A 283 -0.71 -16.87 7.92
C THR A 283 -2.12 -16.44 8.32
N HIS A 284 -3.10 -16.55 7.41
CA HIS A 284 -4.51 -16.19 7.63
C HIS A 284 -5.48 -17.34 7.28
N PRO A 285 -5.35 -18.53 7.90
CA PRO A 285 -6.19 -19.68 7.61
C PRO A 285 -7.67 -19.46 7.93
N ASP A 286 -7.99 -18.53 8.83
CA ASP A 286 -9.37 -18.15 9.16
C ASP A 286 -10.03 -17.32 8.03
N LEU A 287 -9.21 -16.74 7.14
CA LEU A 287 -9.67 -15.90 6.04
C LEU A 287 -9.68 -16.64 4.69
N PHE A 288 -8.77 -17.60 4.50
CA PHE A 288 -8.54 -18.25 3.21
C PHE A 288 -8.38 -19.77 3.32
N GLU A 289 -9.03 -20.50 2.42
CA GLU A 289 -8.85 -21.93 2.20
C GLU A 289 -8.11 -22.10 0.86
N LEU A 290 -6.88 -22.61 0.89
CA LEU A 290 -6.01 -22.67 -0.28
C LEU A 290 -6.05 -24.05 -0.96
N ASN A 291 -6.43 -24.08 -2.25
CA ASN A 291 -6.29 -25.24 -3.12
C ASN A 291 -4.82 -25.58 -3.41
N PRO A 292 -4.49 -26.78 -3.96
CA PRO A 292 -3.14 -27.06 -4.43
C PRO A 292 -2.61 -25.97 -5.35
N VAL A 293 -1.42 -25.45 -5.04
CA VAL A 293 -0.80 -24.32 -5.75
C VAL A 293 -0.28 -24.81 -7.09
N LEU A 294 -0.72 -24.19 -8.18
CA LEU A 294 -0.29 -24.57 -9.52
C LEU A 294 1.14 -24.10 -9.78
N VAL A 295 2.01 -25.02 -10.16
CA VAL A 295 3.40 -24.77 -10.56
C VAL A 295 3.79 -25.66 -11.72
N ARG A 296 4.74 -25.20 -12.55
CA ARG A 296 5.27 -26.00 -13.68
C ARG A 296 5.95 -27.29 -13.25
N ASN A 297 6.62 -27.28 -12.09
CA ASN A 297 7.37 -28.45 -11.60
C ASN A 297 7.19 -28.58 -10.08
N PRO A 298 6.22 -29.38 -9.61
CA PRO A 298 5.95 -29.60 -8.19
C PRO A 298 7.16 -30.15 -7.42
N ALA A 299 8.03 -30.93 -8.06
CA ALA A 299 9.21 -31.50 -7.41
C ALA A 299 10.20 -30.41 -6.93
N LYS A 300 10.28 -29.26 -7.62
CA LYS A 300 11.08 -28.11 -7.16
C LYS A 300 10.58 -27.52 -5.84
N HIS A 301 9.32 -27.75 -5.50
CA HIS A 301 8.67 -27.25 -4.28
C HIS A 301 8.47 -28.35 -3.23
N ALA A 302 8.97 -29.58 -3.43
CA ALA A 302 8.73 -30.71 -2.52
C ALA A 302 9.24 -30.49 -1.09
N ALA A 303 10.27 -29.64 -0.92
CA ALA A 303 10.80 -29.23 0.38
C ALA A 303 9.90 -28.18 1.08
N ASN A 304 9.08 -27.45 0.31
CA ASN A 304 8.14 -26.50 0.87
C ASN A 304 6.91 -27.25 1.40
N LYS A 305 6.89 -27.49 2.71
CA LYS A 305 5.76 -28.12 3.43
C LYS A 305 4.66 -27.14 3.79
N GLN A 306 4.74 -25.90 3.29
CA GLN A 306 3.67 -24.95 3.40
C GLN A 306 2.50 -25.49 2.55
N ALA A 307 2.44 -25.30 1.24
CA ALA A 307 1.30 -25.81 0.46
C ALA A 307 1.50 -27.20 -0.15
N SER A 308 0.39 -27.79 -0.58
CA SER A 308 0.39 -28.80 -1.64
C SER A 308 0.65 -28.09 -2.98
N PHE A 309 1.49 -28.68 -3.82
CA PHE A 309 1.83 -28.15 -5.13
C PHE A 309 1.43 -29.15 -6.21
N THR A 310 0.86 -28.66 -7.30
CA THR A 310 0.43 -29.48 -8.44
C THR A 310 0.83 -28.85 -9.77
N SER A 311 0.95 -29.67 -10.81
CA SER A 311 1.03 -29.19 -12.20
C SER A 311 -0.29 -29.36 -12.95
N ASP A 312 -1.32 -29.90 -12.29
CA ASP A 312 -2.64 -30.06 -12.86
C ASP A 312 -3.51 -28.82 -12.56
N MET A 313 -3.92 -28.12 -13.61
CA MET A 313 -4.82 -26.97 -13.52
C MET A 313 -6.18 -27.35 -12.91
N ALA A 314 -6.69 -28.54 -13.19
CA ALA A 314 -7.99 -28.98 -12.70
C ALA A 314 -7.98 -29.20 -11.18
N GLU A 315 -6.87 -29.71 -10.62
CA GLU A 315 -6.69 -29.83 -9.17
C GLU A 315 -6.62 -28.45 -8.50
N SER A 316 -5.92 -27.50 -9.10
CA SER A 316 -5.78 -26.14 -8.54
C SER A 316 -7.10 -25.36 -8.57
N LEU A 317 -7.92 -25.56 -9.61
CA LEU A 317 -9.23 -24.92 -9.78
C LEU A 317 -10.40 -25.78 -9.24
N ALA A 318 -10.12 -26.85 -8.49
CA ALA A 318 -11.14 -27.76 -8.00
C ALA A 318 -12.16 -27.06 -7.09
N GLY A 319 -13.43 -27.46 -7.20
CA GLY A 319 -14.51 -26.99 -6.33
C GLY A 319 -14.97 -25.55 -6.57
N ASP A 320 -14.68 -24.99 -7.75
CA ASP A 320 -15.04 -23.63 -8.19
C ASP A 320 -14.60 -22.56 -7.17
N PRO A 321 -13.31 -22.19 -7.14
CA PRO A 321 -12.77 -21.27 -6.14
C PRO A 321 -13.48 -19.90 -6.16
N ASP A 322 -13.68 -19.30 -4.98
CA ASP A 322 -14.24 -17.96 -4.85
C ASP A 322 -13.30 -16.89 -5.44
N LEU A 323 -11.99 -17.13 -5.35
CA LEU A 323 -10.92 -16.27 -5.82
C LEU A 323 -9.85 -17.08 -6.57
N VAL A 324 -9.47 -16.61 -7.76
CA VAL A 324 -8.29 -17.05 -8.50
C VAL A 324 -7.23 -15.95 -8.44
N VAL A 325 -6.05 -16.29 -7.91
CA VAL A 325 -4.87 -15.41 -7.93
C VAL A 325 -3.92 -15.88 -9.02
N GLU A 326 -3.81 -15.11 -10.09
CA GLU A 326 -3.05 -15.46 -11.29
C GLU A 326 -1.70 -14.73 -11.34
N LEU A 327 -0.61 -15.51 -11.27
CA LEU A 327 0.78 -15.05 -11.22
C LEU A 327 1.69 -15.93 -12.09
N MET A 328 1.15 -16.50 -13.15
CA MET A 328 1.89 -17.26 -14.16
C MET A 328 2.59 -16.31 -15.14
N GLY A 329 3.51 -16.86 -15.93
CA GLY A 329 4.10 -16.17 -17.07
C GLY A 329 3.31 -16.42 -18.36
N GLY A 330 3.55 -15.58 -19.37
CA GLY A 330 2.86 -15.64 -20.66
C GLY A 330 1.56 -14.84 -20.68
N ALA A 331 0.91 -14.75 -21.84
CA ALA A 331 -0.29 -13.94 -22.02
C ALA A 331 -1.56 -14.77 -22.29
N ASP A 332 -1.52 -15.63 -23.32
CA ASP A 332 -2.74 -16.24 -23.87
C ASP A 332 -3.36 -17.32 -22.96
N MET A 333 -2.53 -18.20 -22.38
CA MET A 333 -3.06 -19.23 -21.48
C MET A 333 -3.55 -18.64 -20.15
N PRO A 334 -2.78 -17.75 -19.46
CA PRO A 334 -3.29 -17.07 -18.27
C PRO A 334 -4.62 -16.32 -18.51
N ALA A 335 -4.73 -15.58 -19.62
CA ALA A 335 -5.96 -14.86 -19.95
C ALA A 335 -7.17 -15.79 -20.06
N ARG A 336 -7.05 -16.91 -20.80
CA ARG A 336 -8.14 -17.90 -20.92
C ARG A 336 -8.59 -18.46 -19.57
N VAL A 337 -7.64 -18.77 -18.69
CA VAL A 337 -7.97 -19.29 -17.34
C VAL A 337 -8.69 -18.24 -16.51
N MET A 338 -8.26 -16.98 -16.58
CA MET A 338 -8.92 -15.87 -15.90
C MET A 338 -10.33 -15.62 -16.45
N GLU A 339 -10.51 -15.60 -17.77
CA GLU A 339 -11.81 -15.46 -18.44
C GLU A 339 -12.78 -16.57 -18.01
N ASP A 340 -12.35 -17.83 -18.03
CA ASP A 340 -13.17 -18.98 -17.60
C ASP A 340 -13.57 -18.87 -16.13
N ALA A 341 -12.67 -18.42 -15.26
CA ALA A 341 -12.95 -18.21 -13.84
C ALA A 341 -13.96 -17.08 -13.61
N LEU A 342 -13.77 -15.94 -14.28
CA LEU A 342 -14.67 -14.79 -14.23
C LEU A 342 -16.07 -15.15 -14.74
N ALA A 343 -16.16 -15.89 -15.85
CA ALA A 343 -17.42 -16.36 -16.42
C ALA A 343 -18.21 -17.27 -15.46
N LYS A 344 -17.52 -18.06 -14.62
CA LYS A 344 -18.12 -18.87 -13.55
C LYS A 344 -18.51 -18.07 -12.31
N GLY A 345 -18.19 -16.79 -12.27
CA GLY A 345 -18.50 -15.88 -11.15
C GLY A 345 -17.43 -15.82 -10.07
N ALA A 346 -16.26 -16.43 -10.28
CA ALA A 346 -15.11 -16.22 -9.41
C ALA A 346 -14.62 -14.77 -9.50
N ARG A 347 -13.86 -14.35 -8.49
CA ARG A 347 -13.01 -13.15 -8.56
C ARG A 347 -11.63 -13.53 -9.07
N VAL A 348 -10.95 -12.60 -9.72
CA VAL A 348 -9.59 -12.75 -10.24
C VAL A 348 -8.74 -11.59 -9.74
N VAL A 349 -7.60 -11.92 -9.17
CA VAL A 349 -6.51 -10.98 -8.89
C VAL A 349 -5.30 -11.40 -9.73
N THR A 350 -4.70 -10.49 -10.51
CA THR A 350 -3.53 -10.81 -11.34
C THR A 350 -2.44 -9.75 -11.29
N ALA A 351 -1.18 -10.18 -11.41
CA ALA A 351 -0.05 -9.27 -11.66
C ALA A 351 0.48 -9.39 -13.11
N ASN A 352 -0.24 -10.10 -13.97
CA ASN A 352 0.21 -10.44 -15.32
C ASN A 352 -0.17 -9.37 -16.35
N LYS A 353 0.68 -8.34 -16.43
CA LYS A 353 0.56 -7.24 -17.40
C LYS A 353 0.41 -7.68 -18.85
N ALA A 354 1.10 -8.75 -19.28
CA ALA A 354 1.09 -9.18 -20.67
C ALA A 354 -0.27 -9.82 -21.03
N ALA A 355 -0.85 -10.60 -20.11
CA ALA A 355 -2.20 -11.13 -20.26
C ALA A 355 -3.24 -10.00 -20.26
N VAL A 356 -3.18 -9.10 -19.28
CA VAL A 356 -4.14 -7.98 -19.16
C VAL A 356 -4.05 -7.03 -20.35
N ALA A 357 -2.85 -6.60 -20.76
CA ALA A 357 -2.68 -5.65 -21.85
C ALA A 357 -3.14 -6.19 -23.22
N LYS A 358 -2.95 -7.50 -23.46
CA LYS A 358 -3.35 -8.15 -24.72
C LYS A 358 -4.84 -8.51 -24.75
N HIS A 359 -5.41 -8.90 -23.61
CA HIS A 359 -6.76 -9.46 -23.50
C HIS A 359 -7.69 -8.60 -22.62
N TYR A 360 -7.41 -7.30 -22.51
CA TYR A 360 -8.13 -6.40 -21.61
C TYR A 360 -9.64 -6.48 -21.81
N ASP A 361 -10.11 -6.32 -23.05
CA ASP A 361 -11.54 -6.23 -23.35
C ASP A 361 -12.29 -7.55 -23.10
N THR A 362 -11.63 -8.69 -23.34
CA THR A 362 -12.25 -10.01 -23.07
C THR A 362 -12.29 -10.32 -21.59
N LEU A 363 -11.23 -9.98 -20.84
CA LEU A 363 -11.17 -10.13 -19.39
C LEU A 363 -12.20 -9.25 -18.69
N VAL A 364 -12.26 -7.95 -19.03
CA VAL A 364 -13.24 -7.03 -18.45
C VAL A 364 -14.67 -7.41 -18.88
N GLY A 365 -14.87 -7.82 -20.14
CA GLY A 365 -16.18 -8.28 -20.62
C GLY A 365 -16.69 -9.55 -19.93
N ALA A 366 -15.80 -10.43 -19.48
CA ALA A 366 -16.16 -11.62 -18.70
C ALA A 366 -16.40 -11.31 -17.20
N ALA A 367 -15.82 -10.22 -16.69
CA ALA A 367 -15.90 -9.86 -15.28
C ALA A 367 -17.23 -9.20 -14.92
N ARG A 368 -17.75 -9.54 -13.74
CA ARG A 368 -18.74 -8.69 -13.05
C ARG A 368 -18.02 -7.47 -12.45
N PRO A 369 -18.74 -6.39 -12.11
CA PRO A 369 -18.14 -5.28 -11.35
C PRO A 369 -17.36 -5.79 -10.14
N ASP A 370 -16.15 -5.27 -9.94
CA ASP A 370 -15.24 -5.60 -8.83
C ASP A 370 -14.74 -7.06 -8.79
N HIS A 371 -14.94 -7.84 -9.85
CA HIS A 371 -14.44 -9.23 -9.91
C HIS A 371 -13.05 -9.37 -10.52
N LEU A 372 -12.49 -8.33 -11.12
CA LEU A 372 -11.15 -8.37 -11.73
C LEU A 372 -10.31 -7.24 -11.13
N ALA A 373 -9.21 -7.59 -10.48
CA ALA A 373 -8.23 -6.66 -9.95
C ALA A 373 -6.83 -6.97 -10.48
N TYR A 374 -6.09 -5.92 -10.85
CA TYR A 374 -4.78 -6.05 -11.49
C TYR A 374 -3.85 -4.88 -11.16
N SER A 375 -4.00 -4.29 -9.97
CA SER A 375 -3.19 -3.15 -9.53
C SER A 375 -1.69 -3.42 -9.63
N ALA A 376 -1.29 -4.65 -9.28
CA ALA A 376 0.09 -5.10 -9.31
C ALA A 376 0.70 -5.21 -10.73
N ALA A 377 -0.11 -5.22 -11.79
CA ALA A 377 0.37 -5.46 -13.16
C ALA A 377 1.20 -4.29 -13.71
N VAL A 378 0.84 -3.04 -13.37
CA VAL A 378 1.45 -1.86 -13.99
C VAL A 378 2.55 -1.25 -13.14
N GLY A 379 2.29 -1.07 -11.86
CA GLY A 379 3.15 -0.30 -10.96
C GLY A 379 3.97 -1.11 -9.98
N GLY A 380 3.83 -2.43 -9.90
CA GLY A 380 4.37 -3.19 -8.78
C GLY A 380 3.72 -2.71 -7.48
N GLY A 381 4.47 -1.99 -6.62
CA GLY A 381 3.94 -1.31 -5.43
C GLY A 381 3.52 0.15 -5.65
N VAL A 382 3.61 0.66 -6.89
CA VAL A 382 3.20 2.03 -7.24
C VAL A 382 1.72 2.07 -7.59
N THR A 383 0.98 2.98 -6.94
CA THR A 383 -0.50 3.04 -6.95
C THR A 383 -1.03 3.89 -8.11
N VAL A 384 -0.48 3.69 -9.31
CA VAL A 384 -0.76 4.53 -10.48
C VAL A 384 -2.17 4.33 -11.03
N LEU A 385 -2.68 3.10 -11.04
CA LEU A 385 -4.03 2.81 -11.53
C LEU A 385 -5.07 3.42 -10.59
N GLU A 386 -4.84 3.31 -9.29
CA GLU A 386 -5.69 3.89 -8.26
C GLU A 386 -5.67 5.41 -8.34
N ARG A 387 -4.50 6.03 -8.57
CA ARG A 387 -4.44 7.48 -8.76
C ARG A 387 -5.22 7.91 -10.00
N ILE A 388 -5.08 7.21 -11.13
CA ILE A 388 -5.83 7.52 -12.36
C ILE A 388 -7.34 7.51 -12.10
N ALA A 389 -7.84 6.52 -11.37
CA ALA A 389 -9.26 6.42 -11.03
C ALA A 389 -9.81 7.60 -10.18
N THR A 390 -8.94 8.31 -9.45
CA THR A 390 -9.32 9.50 -8.66
C THR A 390 -9.27 10.82 -9.44
N LEU A 391 -8.68 10.82 -10.63
CA LEU A 391 -8.50 12.04 -11.44
C LEU A 391 -9.59 12.15 -12.51
N SER A 392 -9.85 13.38 -12.95
CA SER A 392 -10.77 13.68 -14.04
C SER A 392 -10.05 14.45 -15.14
N ASP A 393 -10.51 14.34 -16.39
CA ASP A 393 -9.96 15.11 -17.51
C ASP A 393 -8.44 14.96 -17.71
N LEU A 394 -7.91 13.75 -17.49
CA LEU A 394 -6.53 13.43 -17.84
C LEU A 394 -6.29 13.64 -19.34
N VAL A 395 -5.14 14.23 -19.68
CA VAL A 395 -4.73 14.47 -21.08
C VAL A 395 -3.36 13.88 -21.40
N GLN A 396 -2.53 13.60 -20.40
CA GLN A 396 -1.20 13.05 -20.64
C GLN A 396 -0.72 12.19 -19.48
N ILE A 397 -0.02 11.11 -19.82
CA ILE A 397 0.71 10.25 -18.89
C ILE A 397 2.14 10.12 -19.39
N GLU A 398 3.09 10.29 -18.49
CA GLU A 398 4.50 9.97 -18.71
C GLU A 398 4.98 9.04 -17.60
N GLY A 399 5.81 8.05 -17.92
CA GLY A 399 6.34 7.18 -16.89
C GLY A 399 7.65 6.50 -17.24
N VAL A 400 8.53 6.43 -16.24
CA VAL A 400 9.64 5.49 -16.19
C VAL A 400 9.12 4.28 -15.43
N MET A 401 8.91 3.18 -16.14
CA MET A 401 8.12 2.05 -15.64
C MET A 401 8.82 0.68 -15.79
N ASN A 402 10.11 0.67 -16.12
CA ASN A 402 10.91 -0.53 -16.26
C ASN A 402 12.22 -0.42 -15.45
N GLY A 403 12.32 -1.20 -14.37
CA GLY A 403 13.48 -1.17 -13.47
C GLY A 403 14.77 -1.70 -14.09
N THR A 404 14.67 -2.71 -14.96
CA THR A 404 15.81 -3.28 -15.69
C THR A 404 16.44 -2.24 -16.62
N ALA A 405 15.62 -1.56 -17.41
CA ALA A 405 16.02 -0.46 -18.27
C ALA A 405 16.68 0.66 -17.48
N ASN A 406 16.10 1.01 -16.33
CA ASN A 406 16.62 2.06 -15.47
C ASN A 406 18.01 1.70 -14.90
N PHE A 407 18.20 0.46 -14.43
CA PHE A 407 19.50 -0.05 -14.00
C PHE A 407 20.54 -0.01 -15.13
N MET A 408 20.16 -0.49 -16.32
CA MET A 408 21.08 -0.53 -17.46
C MET A 408 21.50 0.87 -17.92
N LEU A 409 20.56 1.81 -18.06
CA LEU A 409 20.86 3.19 -18.47
C LEU A 409 21.73 3.94 -17.45
N ASP A 410 21.53 3.68 -16.16
CA ASP A 410 22.38 4.25 -15.10
C ASP A 410 23.82 3.72 -15.20
N LYS A 411 23.99 2.42 -15.43
CA LYS A 411 25.31 1.80 -15.65
C LYS A 411 26.00 2.29 -16.92
N LEU A 412 25.27 2.38 -18.04
CA LEU A 412 25.80 2.95 -19.29
C LEU A 412 26.31 4.38 -19.10
N SER A 413 25.68 5.18 -18.23
CA SER A 413 26.15 6.55 -17.94
C SER A 413 27.54 6.63 -17.28
N HIS A 414 28.04 5.53 -16.74
CA HIS A 414 29.40 5.40 -16.22
C HIS A 414 30.42 5.00 -17.31
N GLY A 415 29.98 4.78 -18.56
CA GLY A 415 30.82 4.37 -19.68
C GLY A 415 31.01 2.87 -19.83
N GLU A 416 30.21 2.08 -19.14
CA GLU A 416 30.23 0.63 -19.26
C GLU A 416 29.70 0.19 -20.64
N ASP A 417 30.18 -0.95 -21.15
CA ASP A 417 29.72 -1.54 -22.40
C ASP A 417 28.32 -2.18 -22.25
N PHE A 418 27.48 -2.09 -23.28
CA PHE A 418 26.09 -2.55 -23.22
C PHE A 418 25.97 -4.04 -22.88
N GLU A 419 26.78 -4.90 -23.50
CA GLU A 419 26.69 -6.34 -23.29
C GLU A 419 27.23 -6.71 -21.90
N ALA A 420 28.26 -6.01 -21.42
CA ALA A 420 28.75 -6.17 -20.06
C ALA A 420 27.68 -5.78 -19.01
N VAL A 421 27.00 -4.65 -19.23
CA VAL A 421 25.91 -4.17 -18.35
C VAL A 421 24.72 -5.14 -18.37
N LEU A 422 24.34 -5.65 -19.53
CA LEU A 422 23.27 -6.64 -19.66
C LEU A 422 23.61 -7.94 -18.92
N ALA A 423 24.83 -8.46 -19.09
CA ALA A 423 25.30 -9.65 -18.38
C ALA A 423 25.30 -9.44 -16.85
N GLU A 424 25.68 -8.25 -16.38
CA GLU A 424 25.62 -7.89 -14.97
C GLU A 424 24.17 -7.80 -14.45
N ALA A 425 23.27 -7.18 -15.23
CA ALA A 425 21.85 -7.13 -14.89
C ALA A 425 21.25 -8.53 -14.76
N GLN A 426 21.63 -9.47 -15.63
CA GLN A 426 21.22 -10.87 -15.53
C GLN A 426 21.78 -11.57 -14.28
N ARG A 427 23.07 -11.35 -13.97
CA ARG A 427 23.72 -11.92 -12.79
C ARG A 427 23.10 -11.43 -11.48
N LEU A 428 22.72 -10.15 -11.43
CA LEU A 428 22.04 -9.54 -10.30
C LEU A 428 20.54 -9.83 -10.25
N GLY A 429 19.98 -10.47 -11.28
CA GLY A 429 18.58 -10.84 -11.36
C GLY A 429 17.63 -9.67 -11.69
N PHE A 430 18.16 -8.57 -12.24
CA PHE A 430 17.34 -7.51 -12.84
C PHE A 430 16.76 -7.98 -14.18
N ALA A 431 17.59 -8.61 -15.03
CA ALA A 431 17.16 -9.11 -16.34
C ALA A 431 17.03 -10.64 -16.35
N GLU A 432 16.08 -11.16 -17.13
CA GLU A 432 15.97 -12.59 -17.39
C GLU A 432 16.98 -13.05 -18.46
N ALA A 433 17.07 -14.38 -18.67
CA ALA A 433 17.94 -14.96 -19.69
C ALA A 433 17.60 -14.46 -21.11
N ASP A 434 16.32 -14.27 -21.39
CA ASP A 434 15.84 -13.50 -22.54
C ASP A 434 15.39 -12.11 -22.06
N PRO A 435 16.18 -11.05 -22.31
CA PRO A 435 15.90 -9.71 -21.82
C PRO A 435 15.05 -8.89 -22.80
N SER A 436 14.53 -9.49 -23.89
CA SER A 436 13.84 -8.78 -24.96
C SER A 436 12.67 -7.93 -24.45
N ALA A 437 11.95 -8.43 -23.44
CA ALA A 437 10.84 -7.71 -22.84
C ALA A 437 11.24 -6.33 -22.27
N ASP A 438 12.42 -6.24 -21.65
CA ASP A 438 12.93 -5.02 -21.04
C ASP A 438 13.71 -4.15 -22.04
N VAL A 439 14.59 -4.79 -22.83
CA VAL A 439 15.52 -4.11 -23.74
C VAL A 439 14.81 -3.50 -24.94
N GLU A 440 13.81 -4.18 -25.50
CA GLU A 440 13.04 -3.71 -26.66
C GLU A 440 11.78 -2.92 -26.26
N GLY A 441 11.59 -2.67 -24.96
CA GLY A 441 10.50 -1.84 -24.43
C GLY A 441 9.11 -2.49 -24.44
N HIS A 442 9.00 -3.81 -24.60
CA HIS A 442 7.71 -4.51 -24.57
C HIS A 442 7.03 -4.43 -23.20
N ASP A 443 7.76 -4.58 -22.10
CA ASP A 443 7.23 -4.46 -20.74
C ASP A 443 6.64 -3.07 -20.48
N ALA A 444 7.34 -2.01 -20.91
CA ALA A 444 6.84 -0.64 -20.80
C ALA A 444 5.60 -0.41 -21.71
N ALA A 445 5.54 -1.04 -22.88
CA ALA A 445 4.39 -0.94 -23.78
C ALA A 445 3.15 -1.68 -23.24
N ASP A 446 3.31 -2.85 -22.61
CA ASP A 446 2.22 -3.56 -21.94
C ASP A 446 1.60 -2.67 -20.84
N LYS A 447 2.45 -2.05 -20.01
CA LYS A 447 2.04 -1.13 -18.96
C LYS A 447 1.36 0.12 -19.51
N LEU A 448 1.93 0.74 -20.54
CA LEU A 448 1.37 1.93 -21.17
C LEU A 448 0.02 1.64 -21.84
N SER A 449 -0.16 0.46 -22.44
CA SER A 449 -1.44 0.01 -22.99
C SER A 449 -2.54 -0.01 -21.93
N ILE A 450 -2.26 -0.62 -20.76
CA ILE A 450 -3.22 -0.64 -19.64
C ILE A 450 -3.50 0.78 -19.15
N LEU A 451 -2.48 1.63 -18.99
CA LEU A 451 -2.64 3.02 -18.56
C LEU A 451 -3.50 3.85 -19.51
N ILE A 452 -3.31 3.69 -20.83
CA ILE A 452 -4.13 4.36 -21.85
C ILE A 452 -5.59 3.94 -21.71
N ARG A 453 -5.83 2.65 -21.47
CA ARG A 453 -7.17 2.13 -21.31
C ARG A 453 -7.85 2.69 -20.06
N GLU A 454 -7.18 2.67 -18.91
CA GLU A 454 -7.73 3.20 -17.66
C GLU A 454 -7.97 4.71 -17.71
N ALA A 455 -7.04 5.46 -18.30
CA ALA A 455 -7.11 6.91 -18.28
C ALA A 455 -8.05 7.50 -19.34
N PHE A 456 -8.14 6.87 -20.51
CA PHE A 456 -8.85 7.44 -21.66
C PHE A 456 -9.94 6.54 -22.24
N GLY A 457 -10.10 5.31 -21.75
CA GLY A 457 -11.04 4.32 -22.30
C GLY A 457 -10.66 3.79 -23.69
N VAL A 458 -9.48 4.15 -24.21
CA VAL A 458 -9.07 3.85 -25.59
C VAL A 458 -8.38 2.49 -25.70
N ALA A 459 -8.77 1.70 -26.70
CA ALA A 459 -8.10 0.46 -27.06
C ALA A 459 -6.79 0.73 -27.81
N ARG A 460 -5.66 0.39 -27.19
CA ARG A 460 -4.36 0.37 -27.86
C ARG A 460 -3.60 -0.89 -27.51
N LEU A 461 -3.40 -1.80 -28.47
CA LEU A 461 -2.64 -3.02 -28.19
C LEU A 461 -1.15 -2.70 -28.01
N PRO A 462 -0.42 -3.44 -27.15
CA PRO A 462 1.01 -3.21 -26.92
C PRO A 462 1.85 -3.29 -28.20
N GLY A 463 1.43 -4.10 -29.16
CA GLY A 463 2.07 -4.23 -30.48
C GLY A 463 2.05 -2.93 -31.29
N ASP A 464 0.99 -2.13 -31.14
CA ASP A 464 0.74 -0.92 -31.92
C ASP A 464 1.40 0.33 -31.33
N ILE A 465 2.02 0.23 -30.15
CA ILE A 465 2.76 1.32 -29.51
C ILE A 465 4.19 1.30 -30.08
N PRO A 466 4.67 2.36 -30.76
CA PRO A 466 6.07 2.46 -31.18
C PRO A 466 7.01 2.35 -29.99
N LYS A 467 8.13 1.64 -30.17
CA LYS A 467 9.11 1.34 -29.12
C LYS A 467 10.53 1.55 -29.65
N GLN A 468 11.38 2.17 -28.84
CA GLN A 468 12.82 2.24 -29.08
C GLN A 468 13.55 1.21 -28.21
N SER A 469 14.60 0.62 -28.77
CA SER A 469 15.46 -0.31 -28.04
C SER A 469 16.45 0.45 -27.16
N LEU A 470 16.76 -0.09 -25.98
CA LEU A 470 17.87 0.43 -25.15
C LEU A 470 19.22 0.37 -25.88
N ARG A 471 19.34 -0.52 -26.88
CA ARG A 471 20.54 -0.69 -27.71
C ARG A 471 20.85 0.55 -28.56
N GLU A 472 19.89 1.45 -28.72
CA GLU A 472 20.08 2.73 -29.43
C GLU A 472 20.97 3.71 -28.64
N VAL A 473 21.18 3.48 -27.33
CA VAL A 473 22.01 4.34 -26.48
C VAL A 473 23.36 3.68 -26.20
N THR A 474 24.44 4.34 -26.62
CA THR A 474 25.81 3.92 -26.29
C THR A 474 26.29 4.52 -24.97
N GLY A 475 27.31 3.90 -24.36
CA GLY A 475 27.95 4.44 -23.15
C GLY A 475 28.53 5.85 -23.37
N GLU A 476 29.09 6.14 -24.55
CA GLU A 476 29.59 7.47 -24.91
C GLU A 476 28.48 8.53 -24.95
N MET A 477 27.33 8.19 -25.54
CA MET A 477 26.15 9.07 -25.56
C MET A 477 25.67 9.36 -24.14
N ALA A 478 25.60 8.32 -23.30
CA ALA A 478 25.15 8.44 -21.92
C ALA A 478 26.10 9.27 -21.05
N GLN A 479 27.42 9.10 -21.19
CA GLN A 479 28.42 9.92 -20.51
C GLN A 479 28.38 11.38 -20.96
N GLU A 480 28.21 11.64 -22.26
CA GLU A 480 28.14 13.00 -22.78
C GLU A 480 26.87 13.73 -22.30
N ALA A 481 25.74 13.01 -22.19
CA ALA A 481 24.54 13.52 -21.57
C ALA A 481 24.76 13.84 -20.08
N ALA A 482 25.41 12.94 -19.34
CA ALA A 482 25.73 13.14 -17.92
C ALA A 482 26.56 14.40 -17.67
N LYS A 483 27.58 14.67 -18.51
CA LYS A 483 28.39 15.91 -18.44
C LYS A 483 27.56 17.18 -18.63
N LYS A 484 26.42 17.10 -19.32
CA LYS A 484 25.49 18.22 -19.56
C LYS A 484 24.38 18.32 -18.50
N GLY A 485 24.45 17.53 -17.43
CA GLY A 485 23.39 17.49 -16.41
C GLY A 485 22.10 16.83 -16.91
N LEU A 486 22.21 15.92 -17.88
CA LEU A 486 21.12 15.11 -18.41
C LEU A 486 21.32 13.64 -18.02
N VAL A 487 20.23 12.87 -17.99
CA VAL A 487 20.26 11.42 -17.76
C VAL A 487 19.32 10.73 -18.75
N TYR A 488 19.75 9.61 -19.35
CA TYR A 488 18.87 8.82 -20.19
C TYR A 488 17.84 8.05 -19.36
N LYS A 489 16.60 8.04 -19.84
CA LYS A 489 15.49 7.25 -19.29
C LYS A 489 14.70 6.62 -20.43
N GLN A 490 14.19 5.41 -20.20
CA GLN A 490 13.13 4.83 -21.03
C GLN A 490 11.80 5.37 -20.50
N ILE A 491 11.13 6.20 -21.31
CA ILE A 491 9.90 6.90 -20.95
C ILE A 491 8.79 6.39 -21.85
N GLY A 492 7.73 5.85 -21.23
CA GLY A 492 6.45 5.66 -21.89
C GLY A 492 5.65 6.95 -21.79
N ARG A 493 5.20 7.48 -22.92
CA ARG A 493 4.39 8.70 -22.99
C ARG A 493 3.12 8.42 -23.78
N CYS A 494 1.98 8.89 -23.27
CA CYS A 494 0.76 9.00 -24.06
C CYS A 494 0.10 10.37 -23.84
N VAL A 495 -0.48 10.90 -24.92
CA VAL A 495 -1.17 12.19 -24.94
C VAL A 495 -2.50 12.01 -25.68
N LEU A 496 -3.59 12.44 -25.06
CA LEU A 496 -4.90 12.58 -25.69
C LEU A 496 -4.99 13.95 -26.37
N ALA A 497 -5.03 13.96 -27.69
CA ALA A 497 -5.16 15.18 -28.49
C ALA A 497 -6.19 14.97 -29.60
N GLU A 498 -7.14 15.90 -29.73
CA GLU A 498 -8.18 15.88 -30.78
C GLU A 498 -9.00 14.57 -30.80
N GLY A 499 -9.18 13.93 -29.63
CA GLY A 499 -9.90 12.66 -29.51
C GLY A 499 -9.07 11.42 -29.86
N GLU A 500 -7.79 11.57 -30.21
CA GLU A 500 -6.88 10.47 -30.49
C GLU A 500 -5.78 10.36 -29.42
N VAL A 501 -5.43 9.13 -29.05
CA VAL A 501 -4.30 8.86 -28.17
C VAL A 501 -3.05 8.61 -29.01
N ARG A 502 -2.05 9.47 -28.85
CA ARG A 502 -0.70 9.27 -29.37
C ARG A 502 0.16 8.71 -28.26
N ALA A 503 0.82 7.57 -28.50
CA ALA A 503 1.62 6.88 -27.50
C ALA A 503 2.94 6.37 -28.07
N ALA A 504 4.00 6.34 -27.27
CA ALA A 504 5.28 5.75 -27.63
C ALA A 504 6.11 5.39 -26.38
N ILE A 505 7.02 4.42 -26.53
CA ILE A 505 8.12 4.16 -25.60
C ILE A 505 9.41 4.67 -26.23
N THR A 506 10.02 5.69 -25.63
CA THR A 506 11.25 6.33 -26.14
C THR A 506 12.39 6.24 -25.15
N VAL A 507 13.62 6.22 -25.63
CA VAL A 507 14.82 6.32 -24.79
C VAL A 507 15.43 7.70 -25.00
N GLU A 508 15.24 8.59 -24.03
CA GLU A 508 15.58 10.01 -24.18
C GLU A 508 16.35 10.56 -22.99
N ALA A 509 17.20 11.56 -23.24
CA ALA A 509 17.98 12.25 -22.22
C ALA A 509 17.16 13.41 -21.63
N VAL A 510 16.88 13.34 -20.32
CA VAL A 510 16.11 14.35 -19.58
C VAL A 510 16.99 15.10 -18.57
N PRO A 511 16.71 16.38 -18.25
CA PRO A 511 17.43 17.10 -17.22
C PRO A 511 17.35 16.42 -15.85
N LEU A 512 18.41 16.51 -15.04
CA LEU A 512 18.41 15.96 -13.67
C LEU A 512 17.32 16.58 -12.77
N SER A 513 16.83 17.78 -13.10
CA SER A 513 15.72 18.43 -12.40
C SER A 513 14.35 17.89 -12.80
N HIS A 514 14.25 17.09 -13.86
CA HIS A 514 12.98 16.50 -14.30
C HIS A 514 12.51 15.45 -13.28
N PRO A 515 11.23 15.40 -12.87
CA PRO A 515 10.77 14.47 -11.83
C PRO A 515 11.07 12.98 -12.13
N LEU A 516 10.95 12.59 -13.40
CA LEU A 516 11.26 11.23 -13.87
C LEU A 516 12.76 10.89 -13.83
N ALA A 517 13.65 11.88 -13.88
CA ALA A 517 15.10 11.66 -13.86
C ALA A 517 15.57 11.00 -12.55
N GLY A 518 14.84 11.23 -11.46
CA GLY A 518 15.17 10.69 -10.15
C GLY A 518 14.88 9.19 -9.98
N ALA A 519 14.18 8.52 -10.92
CA ALA A 519 13.94 7.08 -10.81
C ALA A 519 15.26 6.32 -10.75
N ARG A 520 15.47 5.49 -9.71
CA ARG A 520 16.68 4.65 -9.56
C ARG A 520 16.34 3.18 -9.42
N ASN A 521 17.19 2.31 -9.95
CA ASN A 521 17.02 0.85 -9.87
C ASN A 521 15.59 0.42 -10.24
N GLU A 522 14.92 -0.32 -9.35
CA GLU A 522 13.56 -0.82 -9.51
C GLU A 522 12.44 0.22 -9.31
N GLU A 523 12.76 1.50 -9.06
CA GLU A 523 11.74 2.55 -8.93
C GLU A 523 10.98 2.80 -10.24
N ASN A 524 9.66 2.88 -10.12
CA ASN A 524 8.80 3.43 -11.16
C ASN A 524 8.35 4.84 -10.76
N ARG A 525 8.23 5.72 -11.75
CA ARG A 525 7.73 7.08 -11.57
C ARG A 525 6.77 7.44 -12.69
N PHE A 526 5.64 8.02 -12.33
CA PHE A 526 4.61 8.48 -13.26
C PHE A 526 4.30 9.95 -13.02
N LEU A 527 4.02 10.66 -14.11
CA LEU A 527 3.45 12.00 -14.13
C LEU A 527 2.12 11.92 -14.86
N LEU A 528 1.04 12.33 -14.19
CA LEU A 528 -0.31 12.36 -14.74
C LEU A 528 -0.72 13.82 -14.87
N THR A 529 -1.03 14.26 -16.09
CA THR A 529 -1.36 15.66 -16.38
C THR A 529 -2.83 15.77 -16.76
N GLU A 530 -3.56 16.63 -16.04
CA GLU A 530 -4.95 16.99 -16.34
C GLU A 530 -5.01 18.12 -17.37
N ALA A 531 -6.17 18.28 -18.02
CA ALA A 531 -6.41 19.34 -19.00
C ALA A 531 -6.19 20.77 -18.44
N SER A 532 -6.31 20.94 -17.13
CA SER A 532 -6.01 22.18 -16.40
C SER A 532 -4.52 22.55 -16.41
N GLY A 533 -3.64 21.60 -16.72
CA GLY A 533 -2.19 21.72 -16.59
C GLY A 533 -1.65 21.27 -15.23
N THR A 534 -2.52 20.83 -14.30
CA THR A 534 -2.08 20.23 -13.04
C THR A 534 -1.36 18.91 -13.30
N VAL A 535 -0.19 18.73 -12.67
CA VAL A 535 0.65 17.54 -12.82
C VAL A 535 0.74 16.81 -11.48
N HIS A 536 0.37 15.54 -11.49
CA HIS A 536 0.36 14.64 -10.34
C HIS A 536 1.52 13.64 -10.45
N GLY A 537 2.38 13.58 -9.43
CA GLY A 537 3.50 12.64 -9.37
C GLY A 537 3.16 11.40 -8.55
N VAL A 538 3.37 10.21 -9.11
CA VAL A 538 3.19 8.92 -8.41
C VAL A 538 4.47 8.10 -8.48
N TYR A 539 5.13 7.89 -7.34
CA TYR A 539 6.48 7.32 -7.27
C TYR A 539 6.56 6.18 -6.26
N GLY A 540 7.39 5.17 -6.54
CA GLY A 540 7.68 4.10 -5.59
C GLY A 540 8.39 2.93 -6.25
N LYS A 541 8.50 1.80 -5.54
CA LYS A 541 9.13 0.59 -6.10
C LYS A 541 8.20 -0.09 -7.11
N GLY A 542 8.67 -0.13 -8.35
CA GLY A 542 8.00 -0.67 -9.53
C GLY A 542 8.08 -2.18 -9.70
N ALA A 543 9.06 -2.80 -9.04
CA ALA A 543 9.34 -4.22 -9.16
C ALA A 543 9.92 -4.76 -7.84
N GLY A 544 10.20 -6.06 -7.83
CA GLY A 544 10.71 -6.78 -6.68
C GLY A 544 9.62 -7.60 -5.99
N ARG A 545 10.05 -8.68 -5.32
CA ARG A 545 9.16 -9.65 -4.71
C ARG A 545 8.10 -9.01 -3.80
N TRP A 546 8.53 -8.08 -2.95
CA TRP A 546 7.70 -7.57 -1.86
C TRP A 546 6.77 -6.42 -2.26
N PRO A 547 7.20 -5.40 -3.01
CA PRO A 547 6.29 -4.38 -3.52
C PRO A 547 5.14 -4.98 -4.36
N THR A 548 5.46 -5.88 -5.31
CA THR A 548 4.43 -6.52 -6.13
C THR A 548 3.53 -7.45 -5.32
N ALA A 549 4.09 -8.25 -4.40
CA ALA A 549 3.26 -9.10 -3.55
C ALA A 549 2.33 -8.27 -2.65
N ALA A 550 2.76 -7.11 -2.16
CA ALA A 550 1.95 -6.19 -1.36
C ALA A 550 0.73 -5.67 -2.14
N ALA A 551 0.93 -5.28 -3.41
CA ALA A 551 -0.16 -4.88 -4.28
C ALA A 551 -1.15 -6.02 -4.53
N VAL A 552 -0.66 -7.23 -4.81
CA VAL A 552 -1.52 -8.43 -4.95
C VAL A 552 -2.28 -8.70 -3.65
N PHE A 553 -1.66 -8.55 -2.47
CA PHE A 553 -2.35 -8.73 -1.20
C PHE A 553 -3.45 -7.73 -0.96
N ALA A 554 -3.18 -6.47 -1.25
CA ALA A 554 -4.18 -5.45 -1.10
C ALA A 554 -5.37 -5.74 -2.04
N ASP A 555 -5.14 -6.22 -3.27
CA ASP A 555 -6.23 -6.67 -4.17
C ASP A 555 -7.00 -7.87 -3.61
N ILE A 556 -6.30 -8.88 -3.07
CA ILE A 556 -6.92 -10.05 -2.43
C ILE A 556 -7.81 -9.61 -1.26
N MET A 557 -7.33 -8.70 -0.41
CA MET A 557 -8.06 -8.25 0.76
C MET A 557 -9.27 -7.41 0.39
N ASP A 558 -9.14 -6.51 -0.58
CA ASP A 558 -10.26 -5.70 -1.07
C ASP A 558 -11.35 -6.58 -1.68
N THR A 559 -10.92 -7.55 -2.49
CA THR A 559 -11.76 -8.58 -3.07
C THR A 559 -12.51 -9.39 -2.00
N ARG A 560 -11.81 -9.79 -0.92
CA ARG A 560 -12.40 -10.51 0.20
C ARG A 560 -13.44 -9.68 0.94
N ARG A 561 -13.16 -8.40 1.18
CA ARG A 561 -14.12 -7.49 1.87
C ARG A 561 -15.40 -7.32 1.04
N ALA A 562 -15.26 -7.09 -0.26
CA ALA A 562 -16.39 -7.04 -1.18
C ALA A 562 -17.19 -8.36 -1.18
N TRP A 563 -16.50 -9.51 -1.13
CA TRP A 563 -17.14 -10.83 -1.04
C TRP A 563 -17.93 -11.05 0.26
N CYS A 564 -17.43 -10.56 1.41
CA CYS A 564 -18.15 -10.60 2.68
C CYS A 564 -19.43 -9.75 2.70
N GLY A 565 -19.56 -8.80 1.77
CA GLY A 565 -20.64 -7.81 1.79
C GLY A 565 -20.41 -6.75 2.85
N ASP A 566 -19.15 -6.52 3.24
CA ASP A 566 -18.76 -5.31 3.93
C ASP A 566 -19.02 -4.16 2.95
N GLU A 567 -20.14 -3.47 3.10
CA GLU A 567 -20.36 -2.19 2.41
C GLU A 567 -19.17 -1.29 2.77
N ARG A 568 -18.62 -0.57 1.78
CA ARG A 568 -17.73 0.59 2.05
C ARG A 568 -18.51 1.55 2.94
N GLY A 569 -18.36 1.40 4.25
CA GLY A 569 -19.17 2.10 5.24
C GLY A 569 -18.95 3.60 5.12
N SER A 570 -19.99 4.32 4.72
CA SER A 570 -20.10 5.79 4.85
C SER A 570 -19.11 6.62 4.01
N ALA A 571 -19.00 6.30 2.72
CA ALA A 571 -18.93 7.23 1.59
C ALA A 571 -18.40 6.43 0.41
N ALA A 572 -19.19 6.28 -0.65
CA ALA A 572 -18.57 6.26 -1.96
C ALA A 572 -17.85 7.61 -2.07
N LEU A 573 -16.53 7.60 -1.88
CA LEU A 573 -15.70 8.68 -2.40
C LEU A 573 -15.91 8.64 -3.92
N PRO A 574 -16.28 9.75 -4.56
CA PRO A 574 -16.40 9.78 -6.01
C PRO A 574 -15.04 9.34 -6.60
N GLY A 575 -15.03 8.26 -7.38
CA GLY A 575 -13.82 7.77 -8.08
C GLY A 575 -13.39 6.33 -7.77
N SER A 576 -13.94 5.64 -6.77
CA SER A 576 -13.61 4.23 -6.58
C SER A 576 -14.51 3.35 -7.47
N HIS A 577 -13.99 2.90 -8.61
CA HIS A 577 -14.65 2.14 -9.68
C HIS A 577 -15.91 1.35 -9.28
N PRO A 578 -16.99 1.53 -10.03
CA PRO A 578 -17.30 0.72 -11.19
C PRO A 578 -16.59 1.28 -12.42
N ALA A 579 -16.14 0.41 -13.33
CA ALA A 579 -16.01 0.81 -14.72
C ALA A 579 -17.41 1.24 -15.19
N ALA A 580 -17.77 2.50 -14.98
CA ALA A 580 -18.82 3.13 -15.74
C ALA A 580 -18.24 3.19 -17.15
N HIS A 581 -18.60 2.19 -17.97
CA HIS A 581 -18.43 2.27 -19.40
C HIS A 581 -19.12 3.57 -19.82
N ALA A 582 -18.34 4.64 -20.00
CA ALA A 582 -18.78 5.76 -20.79
C ALA A 582 -19.07 5.16 -22.16
N GLU A 583 -20.35 5.13 -22.56
CA GLU A 583 -20.67 4.98 -23.97
C GLU A 583 -19.78 5.97 -24.73
N PRO A 584 -19.12 5.55 -25.81
CA PRO A 584 -18.30 6.46 -26.58
C PRO A 584 -19.17 7.67 -26.95
N ALA A 585 -18.72 8.86 -26.59
CA ALA A 585 -19.38 10.14 -26.90
C ALA A 585 -19.30 10.48 -28.42
N LEU A 586 -19.40 9.46 -29.27
CA LEU A 586 -19.29 9.50 -30.73
C LEU A 586 -20.49 8.74 -31.33
N ALA A 587 -21.70 9.10 -30.91
CA ALA A 587 -22.93 8.71 -31.61
C ALA A 587 -24.12 9.61 -31.28
N ARG A 588 -23.96 10.94 -31.21
CA ARG A 588 -25.11 11.87 -31.33
C ARG A 588 -24.72 13.13 -32.10
N ALA A 589 -25.31 13.21 -33.30
CA ALA A 589 -25.33 14.30 -34.29
C ALA A 589 -24.10 14.44 -35.19
#